data_AF-A0A7S2QJI2-F1
#
_entry.id   AF-A0A7S2QJI2-F1
#
_cell.length_a   1.000
_cell.length_b   1.000
_cell.length_c   1.000
_cell.angle_alpha   90.00
_cell.angle_beta   90.00
_cell.angle_gamma   90.00
#
_symmetry.space_group_name_H-M   'P 1'
#
loop_
_entity.id
_entity.type
_entity.pdbx_description
1 polymer ?
#
loop_
_entity_poly.entity_id
_entity_poly.type
_entity_poly.pdbx_seq_one_letter_code
_entity_poly.pdbx_strand_id
1 'polypeptide(L)'
;ASDLGPLLGDVSGELDVEGCRVTSKRPALIGHSGVTYEGIIFEGGGTKGASYAGALKRLQEAKLLSSMTKFAGTSAGAQSACLLAVGYTGDELAEISKTTPWEQVFESSPGYIGAIFNVIRLKRSKAICDSTFLMKYLEALFKRKTGKDWTTFQQLYDMTGNEVKVGVCDLNSMSFMYICKDTFPDMPLAIGAIASSSIPVVFPPIQWKGHLFVDGGLAGNLP
;
A
#
# COMPACT_ATOMS: atom_id res chain seq x y z
N ALA A 1 -34.24 -26.66 30.77
CA ALA A 1 -34.27 -27.86 29.91
C ALA A 1 -34.42 -27.38 28.48
N SER A 2 -33.53 -27.58 27.53
CA SER A 2 -32.30 -28.39 27.37
C SER A 2 -31.73 -27.88 26.04
N ASP A 3 -30.55 -27.27 25.99
CA ASP A 3 -29.25 -27.94 25.79
C ASP A 3 -29.15 -28.66 24.44
N LEU A 4 -28.28 -28.14 23.55
CA LEU A 4 -27.51 -28.84 22.52
C LEU A 4 -26.54 -27.83 21.89
N GLY A 5 -25.26 -27.99 22.25
CA GLY A 5 -24.18 -27.01 22.11
C GLY A 5 -23.53 -26.86 20.72
N PRO A 6 -22.37 -26.18 20.67
CA PRO A 6 -21.66 -25.93 19.42
C PRO A 6 -20.95 -27.20 18.93
N LEU A 7 -21.16 -27.53 17.65
CA LEU A 7 -20.39 -28.55 16.92
C LEU A 7 -18.95 -28.05 16.71
N LEU A 8 -18.14 -28.18 17.76
CA LEU A 8 -16.68 -28.19 17.68
C LEU A 8 -16.25 -29.57 17.20
N GLY A 9 -15.73 -29.66 15.98
CA GLY A 9 -14.98 -30.82 15.53
C GLY A 9 -13.58 -30.79 16.15
N ASP A 10 -13.30 -31.79 16.97
CA ASP A 10 -11.98 -32.10 17.53
C ASP A 10 -10.99 -32.42 16.40
N VAL A 11 -9.83 -31.76 16.40
CA VAL A 11 -8.64 -32.23 15.68
C VAL A 11 -7.46 -32.07 16.62
N SER A 12 -7.32 -33.06 17.50
CA SER A 12 -6.06 -33.40 18.14
C SER A 12 -5.03 -33.76 17.06
N GLY A 13 -3.85 -33.11 17.12
CA GLY A 13 -2.76 -33.34 16.16
C GLY A 13 -1.59 -32.41 16.42
N GLU A 14 -0.69 -32.87 17.29
CA GLU A 14 0.75 -32.57 17.46
C GLU A 14 1.30 -31.19 17.06
N LEU A 15 1.87 -30.52 18.08
CA LEU A 15 2.91 -29.51 17.93
C LEU A 15 4.12 -30.13 17.24
N ASP A 16 4.46 -29.62 16.06
CA ASP A 16 5.77 -29.86 15.46
C ASP A 16 6.45 -28.51 15.14
N VAL A 17 7.59 -28.31 15.77
CA VAL A 17 8.40 -27.10 15.76
C VAL A 17 9.50 -27.33 14.74
N GLU A 18 9.35 -26.87 13.49
CA GLU A 18 10.45 -26.56 12.57
C GLU A 18 9.96 -26.16 11.17
N GLY A 19 10.61 -25.17 10.57
CA GLY A 19 10.71 -25.07 9.11
C GLY A 19 9.66 -24.21 8.41
N CYS A 20 10.13 -23.07 7.90
CA CYS A 20 9.43 -22.20 6.96
C CYS A 20 8.67 -22.98 5.87
N ARG A 21 7.33 -22.91 5.87
CA ARG A 21 6.49 -23.29 4.74
C ARG A 21 5.46 -22.19 4.49
N VAL A 22 5.75 -21.36 3.49
CA VAL A 22 4.70 -20.57 2.82
C VAL A 22 3.82 -21.57 2.08
N THR A 23 2.67 -21.90 2.67
CA THR A 23 1.60 -22.60 1.97
C THR A 23 0.47 -21.59 1.76
N SER A 24 0.38 -21.01 0.56
CA SER A 24 -0.79 -20.21 0.18
C SER A 24 -1.98 -21.14 -0.13
N LYS A 25 -2.49 -21.81 0.91
CA LYS A 25 -3.83 -22.42 0.91
C LYS A 25 -4.74 -21.53 1.74
N ARG A 26 -5.02 -20.31 1.27
CA ARG A 26 -6.02 -19.47 1.95
C ARG A 26 -7.40 -19.86 1.43
N PRO A 27 -8.31 -20.36 2.29
CA PRO A 27 -9.67 -20.67 1.86
C PRO A 27 -10.36 -19.38 1.42
N ALA A 28 -10.90 -19.38 0.19
CA ALA A 28 -11.75 -18.32 -0.30
C ALA A 28 -13.03 -18.26 0.56
N LEU A 29 -13.28 -17.14 1.22
CA LEU A 29 -14.59 -16.90 1.82
C LEU A 29 -15.53 -16.44 0.73
N ILE A 30 -16.48 -17.33 0.46
CA ILE A 30 -17.61 -17.09 -0.42
C ILE A 30 -18.48 -16.03 0.25
N GLY A 31 -18.65 -14.86 -0.38
CA GLY A 31 -19.67 -13.90 0.03
C GLY A 31 -21.05 -14.56 0.00
N HIS A 32 -22.06 -13.96 0.61
CA HIS A 32 -23.43 -14.50 0.70
C HIS A 32 -24.05 -14.94 -0.65
N SER A 33 -23.43 -14.58 -1.78
CA SER A 33 -23.82 -14.84 -3.18
C SER A 33 -22.97 -15.86 -3.95
N GLY A 34 -21.96 -16.54 -3.39
CA GLY A 34 -21.08 -17.43 -4.18
C GLY A 34 -19.79 -16.77 -4.70
N VAL A 35 -19.63 -15.45 -4.50
CA VAL A 35 -18.53 -14.65 -5.08
C VAL A 35 -17.33 -14.61 -4.14
N THR A 36 -16.13 -14.88 -4.66
CA THR A 36 -14.86 -14.64 -3.97
C THR A 36 -14.32 -13.28 -4.35
N TYR A 37 -13.99 -12.46 -3.35
CA TYR A 37 -13.28 -11.20 -3.56
C TYR A 37 -11.78 -11.44 -3.42
N GLU A 38 -11.05 -11.19 -4.50
CA GLU A 38 -9.59 -11.37 -4.58
C GLU A 38 -8.81 -10.05 -4.60
N GLY A 39 -9.51 -8.92 -4.82
CA GLY A 39 -8.92 -7.62 -5.07
C GLY A 39 -9.42 -6.51 -4.14
N ILE A 40 -8.52 -5.63 -3.74
CA ILE A 40 -8.84 -4.39 -3.03
C ILE A 40 -8.13 -3.20 -3.67
N ILE A 41 -8.86 -2.11 -3.85
CA ILE A 41 -8.41 -0.90 -4.53
C ILE A 41 -8.56 0.31 -3.60
N PHE A 42 -7.50 1.10 -3.46
CA PHE A 42 -7.45 2.30 -2.64
C PHE A 42 -7.28 3.55 -3.49
N GLU A 43 -8.29 4.42 -3.47
CA GLU A 43 -8.23 5.72 -4.12
C GLU A 43 -7.10 6.60 -3.52
N GLY A 44 -6.60 7.57 -4.28
CA GLY A 44 -5.80 8.67 -3.71
C GLY A 44 -6.64 9.61 -2.85
N GLY A 45 -6.02 10.35 -1.93
CA GLY A 45 -6.76 11.31 -1.09
C GLY A 45 -6.04 11.89 0.12
N GLY A 46 -4.72 11.71 0.24
CA GLY A 46 -3.91 12.25 1.33
C GLY A 46 -4.40 11.81 2.71
N THR A 47 -4.83 12.76 3.54
CA THR A 47 -5.30 12.53 4.93
C THR A 47 -6.51 11.61 5.03
N LYS A 48 -7.27 11.40 3.94
CA LYS A 48 -8.32 10.38 3.89
C LYS A 48 -7.80 8.95 4.10
N GLY A 49 -6.49 8.71 3.95
CA GLY A 49 -5.87 7.40 4.18
C GLY A 49 -6.09 6.84 5.58
N ALA A 50 -6.28 7.70 6.59
CA ALA A 50 -6.62 7.28 7.95
C ALA A 50 -7.96 6.51 8.02
N SER A 51 -8.87 6.75 7.07
CA SER A 51 -10.15 6.03 6.99
C SER A 51 -10.01 4.57 6.55
N TYR A 52 -8.92 4.22 5.84
CA TYR A 52 -8.70 2.84 5.38
C TYR A 52 -8.50 1.88 6.53
N ALA A 53 -7.86 2.30 7.61
CA ALA A 53 -7.68 1.48 8.80
C ALA A 53 -9.03 0.93 9.33
N GLY A 54 -10.07 1.78 9.38
CA GLY A 54 -11.40 1.38 9.82
C GLY A 54 -12.07 0.39 8.86
N ALA A 55 -12.01 0.66 7.56
CA ALA A 55 -12.55 -0.23 6.53
C ALA A 55 -11.86 -1.59 6.53
N LEU A 56 -10.54 -1.62 6.62
CA LEU A 56 -9.73 -2.84 6.64
C LEU A 56 -9.97 -3.66 7.89
N LYS A 57 -10.11 -3.01 9.05
CA LYS A 57 -10.49 -3.70 10.28
C LYS A 57 -11.83 -4.42 10.11
N ARG A 58 -12.82 -3.75 9.53
CA ARG A 58 -14.13 -4.38 9.28
C ARG A 58 -14.04 -5.54 8.29
N LEU A 59 -13.25 -5.41 7.22
CA LEU A 59 -13.00 -6.50 6.26
C LEU A 59 -12.27 -7.69 6.89
N GLN A 60 -11.35 -7.43 7.82
CA GLN A 60 -10.63 -8.45 8.58
C GLN A 60 -11.56 -9.21 9.53
N GLU A 61 -12.41 -8.50 10.28
CA GLU A 61 -13.44 -9.11 11.15
C GLU A 61 -14.46 -9.94 10.36
N ALA A 62 -14.82 -9.49 9.16
CA ALA A 62 -15.64 -10.24 8.22
C ALA A 62 -14.89 -11.40 7.54
N LYS A 63 -13.60 -11.58 7.85
CA LYS A 63 -12.68 -12.57 7.25
C LYS A 63 -12.55 -12.46 5.72
N LEU A 64 -12.92 -11.32 5.13
CA LEU A 64 -12.78 -11.06 3.69
C LEU A 64 -11.38 -10.62 3.31
N LEU A 65 -10.62 -10.04 4.24
CA LEU A 65 -9.26 -9.55 3.95
C LEU A 65 -8.28 -10.69 3.65
N SER A 66 -8.49 -11.90 4.19
CA SER A 66 -7.57 -13.03 4.02
C SER A 66 -7.60 -13.62 2.60
N SER A 67 -8.70 -13.47 1.85
CA SER A 67 -8.81 -13.93 0.46
C SER A 67 -8.22 -12.95 -0.55
N MET A 68 -7.86 -11.73 -0.13
CA MET A 68 -7.29 -10.72 -1.01
C MET A 68 -5.84 -11.07 -1.37
N THR A 69 -5.56 -11.06 -2.66
CA THR A 69 -4.22 -11.30 -3.24
C THR A 69 -3.83 -10.21 -4.24
N LYS A 70 -4.79 -9.41 -4.71
CA LYS A 70 -4.58 -8.31 -5.64
C LYS A 70 -4.83 -6.98 -4.94
N PHE A 71 -3.85 -6.10 -5.00
CA PHE A 71 -3.88 -4.81 -4.32
C PHE A 71 -3.61 -3.72 -5.35
N ALA A 72 -4.35 -2.62 -5.29
CA ALA A 72 -4.05 -1.47 -6.12
C ALA A 72 -4.28 -0.17 -5.36
N GLY A 73 -3.53 0.86 -5.69
CA GLY A 73 -3.81 2.18 -5.16
C GLY A 73 -3.00 3.30 -5.79
N THR A 74 -3.40 4.53 -5.49
CA THR A 74 -2.73 5.75 -5.91
C THR A 74 -2.40 6.60 -4.68
N SER A 75 -1.22 7.23 -4.63
CA SER A 75 -0.78 8.10 -3.53
C SER A 75 -0.81 7.39 -2.17
N ALA A 76 -1.45 7.97 -1.15
CA ALA A 76 -1.68 7.32 0.15
C ALA A 76 -2.36 5.94 0.04
N GLY A 77 -3.21 5.74 -0.97
CA GLY A 77 -3.81 4.45 -1.29
C GLY A 77 -2.78 3.42 -1.78
N ALA A 78 -1.80 3.84 -2.59
CA ALA A 78 -0.70 2.98 -3.03
C ALA A 78 0.16 2.50 -1.86
N GLN A 79 0.42 3.38 -0.89
CA GLN A 79 1.18 3.02 0.32
C GLN A 79 0.43 1.94 1.12
N SER A 80 -0.89 2.12 1.29
CA SER A 80 -1.75 1.15 1.96
C SER A 80 -1.82 -0.18 1.21
N ALA A 81 -1.94 -0.14 -0.12
CA ALA A 81 -1.91 -1.31 -0.99
C ALA A 81 -0.59 -2.11 -0.84
N CYS A 82 0.56 -1.43 -0.87
CA CYS A 82 1.86 -2.05 -0.69
C CYS A 82 2.02 -2.66 0.72
N LEU A 83 1.58 -1.96 1.77
CA LEU A 83 1.64 -2.49 3.14
C LEU A 83 0.81 -3.77 3.29
N LEU A 84 -0.41 -3.80 2.75
CA LEU A 84 -1.22 -5.03 2.77
C LEU A 84 -0.59 -6.15 1.94
N ALA A 85 -0.03 -5.81 0.77
CA ALA A 85 0.59 -6.79 -0.11
C ALA A 85 1.82 -7.46 0.52
N VAL A 86 2.60 -6.75 1.35
CA VAL A 86 3.70 -7.38 2.13
C VAL A 86 3.21 -8.15 3.37
N GLY A 87 1.90 -8.12 3.67
CA GLY A 87 1.31 -8.90 4.76
C GLY A 87 1.09 -8.12 6.06
N TYR A 88 0.96 -6.80 6.01
CA TYR A 88 0.39 -6.07 7.14
C TYR A 88 -1.12 -6.31 7.28
N THR A 89 -1.61 -6.27 8.51
CA THR A 89 -3.04 -6.42 8.84
C THR A 89 -3.74 -5.06 8.97
N GLY A 90 -5.08 -5.05 9.01
CA GLY A 90 -5.85 -3.81 9.22
C GLY A 90 -5.51 -3.14 10.56
N ASP A 91 -5.26 -3.93 11.61
CA ASP A 91 -4.87 -3.42 12.92
C ASP A 91 -3.46 -2.82 12.90
N GLU A 92 -2.51 -3.45 12.18
CA GLU A 92 -1.17 -2.90 12.04
C GLU A 92 -1.15 -1.62 11.20
N LEU A 93 -1.98 -1.52 10.15
CA LEU A 93 -2.16 -0.28 9.39
C LEU A 93 -2.75 0.84 10.26
N ALA A 94 -3.70 0.50 11.14
CA ALA A 94 -4.25 1.45 12.11
C ALA A 94 -3.16 1.96 13.07
N GLU A 95 -2.28 1.08 13.52
CA GLU A 95 -1.18 1.44 14.42
C GLU A 95 -0.10 2.28 13.72
N ILE A 96 0.28 1.91 12.50
CA ILE A 96 1.18 2.72 11.65
C ILE A 96 0.58 4.13 11.48
N SER A 97 -0.71 4.23 11.18
CA SER A 97 -1.37 5.53 10.98
C SER A 97 -1.31 6.43 12.23
N LYS A 98 -1.32 5.85 13.43
CA LYS A 98 -1.24 6.59 14.70
C LYS A 98 0.19 6.95 15.10
N THR A 99 1.14 6.06 14.82
CA THR A 99 2.54 6.16 15.29
C THR A 99 3.48 6.78 14.27
N THR A 100 3.03 6.96 13.03
CA THR A 100 3.79 7.68 12.00
C THR A 100 4.09 9.09 12.51
N PRO A 101 5.36 9.53 12.51
CA PRO A 101 5.73 10.89 12.89
C PRO A 101 5.34 11.84 11.76
N TRP A 102 4.04 12.15 11.68
CA TRP A 102 3.46 13.00 10.66
C TRP A 102 4.10 14.38 10.65
N GLU A 103 4.53 14.89 11.82
CA GLU A 103 5.31 16.12 11.85
C GLU A 103 6.56 15.97 10.99
N GLN A 104 7.37 14.91 11.09
CA GLN A 104 8.58 14.78 10.26
C GLN A 104 8.28 14.57 8.77
N VAL A 105 7.15 13.92 8.46
CA VAL A 105 6.65 13.79 7.09
C VAL A 105 6.26 15.16 6.51
N PHE A 106 5.74 16.06 7.35
CA PHE A 106 5.25 17.40 6.94
C PHE A 106 6.16 18.58 7.31
N GLU A 107 7.15 18.42 8.19
CA GLU A 107 8.12 19.42 8.70
C GLU A 107 9.13 19.79 7.63
N SER A 108 9.18 19.01 6.56
CA SER A 108 9.72 19.49 5.30
C SER A 108 8.83 20.58 4.66
N SER A 109 7.82 21.16 5.34
CA SER A 109 6.96 22.21 4.78
C SER A 109 6.18 23.04 5.83
N PRO A 110 6.58 24.30 6.10
CA PRO A 110 5.72 25.29 6.77
C PRO A 110 4.63 25.82 5.79
N GLY A 111 3.92 24.93 5.10
CA GLY A 111 3.00 25.30 4.02
C GLY A 111 2.03 24.22 3.54
N TYR A 112 2.04 23.00 4.11
CA TYR A 112 1.29 21.85 3.60
C TYR A 112 -0.22 22.11 3.40
N ILE A 113 -0.87 22.83 4.32
CA ILE A 113 -2.30 23.18 4.21
C ILE A 113 -2.51 24.41 3.30
N GLY A 114 -1.53 25.32 3.23
CA GLY A 114 -1.64 26.55 2.43
C GLY A 114 -1.31 26.37 0.94
N ALA A 115 -0.47 25.40 0.59
CA ALA A 115 0.02 25.17 -0.78
C ALA A 115 -0.99 24.41 -1.67
N ILE A 116 -1.77 23.48 -1.10
CA ILE A 116 -2.89 22.82 -1.79
C ILE A 116 -3.96 23.87 -2.20
N PHE A 117 -4.16 24.91 -1.38
CA PHE A 117 -5.08 26.01 -1.70
C PHE A 117 -4.45 27.16 -2.54
N ASN A 118 -3.11 27.26 -2.62
CA ASN A 118 -2.39 28.30 -3.36
C ASN A 118 -1.63 27.78 -4.59
N VAL A 119 -2.31 27.02 -5.45
CA VAL A 119 -1.78 26.60 -6.77
C VAL A 119 -1.32 27.80 -7.63
N ILE A 120 -1.78 29.02 -7.33
CA ILE A 120 -1.50 30.24 -8.10
C ILE A 120 -0.14 30.90 -7.78
N ARG A 121 0.56 30.53 -6.69
CA ARG A 121 1.63 31.40 -6.15
C ARG A 121 3.06 30.85 -6.11
N LEU A 122 3.46 29.93 -6.98
CA LEU A 122 4.85 29.44 -6.99
C LEU A 122 5.51 29.43 -8.38
N LYS A 123 6.04 30.59 -8.76
CA LYS A 123 7.23 30.69 -9.62
C LYS A 123 8.47 30.50 -8.74
N ARG A 124 8.98 29.28 -8.57
CA ARG A 124 10.40 28.97 -8.25
C ARG A 124 10.65 27.47 -8.14
N SER A 125 11.76 27.04 -8.73
CA SER A 125 12.04 25.70 -9.25
C SER A 125 12.62 24.70 -8.24
N LYS A 126 12.09 24.60 -7.02
CA LYS A 126 12.56 23.62 -6.02
C LYS A 126 11.38 22.99 -5.27
N ALA A 127 11.34 21.66 -5.22
CA ALA A 127 10.36 20.89 -4.44
C ALA A 127 10.41 21.32 -2.97
N ILE A 128 9.24 21.36 -2.33
CA ILE A 128 9.14 21.90 -0.97
C ILE A 128 9.57 20.85 0.06
N CYS A 129 9.26 19.57 -0.16
CA CYS A 129 9.52 18.48 0.77
C CYS A 129 10.59 17.49 0.29
N ASP A 130 11.40 16.98 1.22
CA ASP A 130 12.31 15.85 0.96
C ASP A 130 11.55 14.52 1.09
N SER A 131 11.46 13.76 0.00
CA SER A 131 10.83 12.43 -0.01
C SER A 131 11.67 11.35 0.68
N THR A 132 12.93 11.66 1.03
CA THR A 132 13.87 10.69 1.60
C THR A 132 13.40 10.12 2.93
N PHE A 133 12.78 10.93 3.80
CA PHE A 133 12.26 10.45 5.08
C PHE A 133 11.16 9.41 4.88
N LEU A 134 10.11 9.76 4.12
CA LEU A 134 8.98 8.88 3.86
C LEU A 134 9.42 7.61 3.13
N MET A 135 10.36 7.73 2.17
CA MET A 135 10.92 6.59 1.47
C MET A 135 11.62 5.61 2.42
N LYS A 136 12.52 6.12 3.29
CA LYS A 136 13.22 5.30 4.29
C LYS A 136 12.26 4.72 5.32
N TYR A 137 11.22 5.45 5.69
CA TYR A 137 10.19 4.98 6.61
C TYR A 137 9.42 3.80 6.00
N LEU A 138 8.91 3.93 4.77
CA LEU A 138 8.22 2.86 4.06
C LEU A 138 9.14 1.65 3.84
N GLU A 139 10.39 1.89 3.45
CA GLU A 139 11.39 0.83 3.30
C GLU A 139 11.60 0.05 4.61
N ALA A 140 11.73 0.75 5.74
CA ALA A 140 11.85 0.10 7.04
C ALA A 140 10.61 -0.75 7.39
N LEU A 141 9.40 -0.31 7.01
CA LEU A 141 8.18 -1.10 7.18
C LEU A 141 8.18 -2.34 6.28
N PHE A 142 8.49 -2.19 4.99
CA PHE A 142 8.55 -3.32 4.07
C PHE A 142 9.59 -4.35 4.50
N LYS A 143 10.77 -3.91 4.92
CA LYS A 143 11.82 -4.79 5.46
C LYS A 143 11.34 -5.60 6.66
N ARG A 144 10.52 -5.03 7.57
CA ARG A 144 10.02 -5.77 8.74
C ARG A 144 9.19 -7.00 8.37
N LYS A 145 8.44 -6.93 7.26
CA LYS A 145 7.59 -8.05 6.79
C LYS A 145 8.31 -8.96 5.81
N THR A 146 9.15 -8.40 4.95
CA THR A 146 9.85 -9.14 3.88
C THR A 146 11.17 -9.74 4.35
N GLY A 147 11.79 -9.18 5.39
CA GLY A 147 13.14 -9.54 5.85
C GLY A 147 14.26 -9.06 4.92
N LYS A 148 13.95 -8.30 3.85
CA LYS A 148 14.91 -7.90 2.81
C LYS A 148 14.87 -6.40 2.56
N ASP A 149 16.05 -5.81 2.43
CA ASP A 149 16.21 -4.42 2.02
C ASP A 149 15.83 -4.23 0.55
N TRP A 150 15.09 -3.15 0.28
CA TRP A 150 14.66 -2.67 -1.03
C TRP A 150 13.94 -3.75 -1.83
N THR A 151 13.02 -4.46 -1.18
CA THR A 151 12.22 -5.51 -1.82
C THR A 151 11.51 -4.95 -3.04
N THR A 152 11.69 -5.61 -4.18
CA THR A 152 11.14 -5.21 -5.48
C THR A 152 9.73 -5.76 -5.72
N PHE A 153 9.00 -5.21 -6.69
CA PHE A 153 7.66 -5.72 -7.07
C PHE A 153 7.69 -7.20 -7.48
N GLN A 154 8.72 -7.63 -8.22
CA GLN A 154 8.86 -9.04 -8.59
C GLN A 154 9.14 -9.92 -7.36
N GLN A 155 10.06 -9.50 -6.49
CA GLN A 155 10.41 -10.27 -5.29
C GLN A 155 9.22 -10.40 -4.33
N LEU A 156 8.41 -9.34 -4.18
CA LEU A 156 7.17 -9.42 -3.42
C LEU A 156 6.26 -10.53 -3.92
N TYR A 157 6.04 -10.58 -5.24
CA TYR A 157 5.20 -11.60 -5.86
C TYR A 157 5.79 -12.99 -5.64
N ASP A 158 7.09 -13.16 -5.85
CA ASP A 158 7.78 -14.45 -5.65
C ASP A 158 7.67 -14.95 -4.20
N MET A 159 7.68 -14.03 -3.23
CA MET A 159 7.63 -14.36 -1.80
C MET A 159 6.22 -14.63 -1.27
N THR A 160 5.22 -13.90 -1.77
CA THR A 160 3.88 -13.84 -1.16
C THR A 160 2.78 -14.36 -2.07
N GLY A 161 3.00 -14.38 -3.38
CA GLY A 161 1.97 -14.57 -4.40
C GLY A 161 1.04 -13.35 -4.58
N ASN A 162 1.27 -12.26 -3.84
CA ASN A 162 0.43 -11.07 -3.92
C ASN A 162 0.84 -10.18 -5.10
N GLU A 163 -0.15 -9.66 -5.81
CA GLU A 163 0.03 -8.67 -6.86
C GLU A 163 -0.28 -7.28 -6.31
N VAL A 164 0.58 -6.30 -6.59
CA VAL A 164 0.32 -4.90 -6.26
C VAL A 164 0.52 -4.00 -7.48
N LYS A 165 -0.45 -3.10 -7.72
CA LYS A 165 -0.42 -2.10 -8.79
C LYS A 165 -0.47 -0.70 -8.19
N VAL A 166 0.54 0.09 -8.52
CA VAL A 166 0.70 1.45 -8.00
C VAL A 166 0.44 2.45 -9.12
N GLY A 167 -0.62 3.24 -9.00
CA GLY A 167 -1.01 4.23 -10.01
C GLY A 167 -0.09 5.45 -9.99
N VAL A 168 0.45 5.83 -11.15
CA VAL A 168 1.33 7.00 -11.33
C VAL A 168 0.97 7.74 -12.61
N CYS A 169 1.40 9.00 -12.70
CA CYS A 169 1.39 9.74 -13.96
C CYS A 169 2.85 9.86 -14.45
N ASP A 170 3.11 9.44 -15.68
CA ASP A 170 4.40 9.68 -16.34
C ASP A 170 4.36 11.02 -17.08
N LEU A 171 5.21 11.96 -16.67
CA LEU A 171 5.29 13.28 -17.28
C LEU A 171 5.87 13.26 -18.69
N ASN A 172 6.63 12.22 -19.06
CA ASN A 172 7.21 12.12 -20.41
C ASN A 172 6.14 11.81 -21.45
N SER A 173 5.22 10.89 -21.15
CA SER A 173 4.10 10.53 -22.01
C SER A 173 2.81 11.29 -21.71
N MET A 174 2.77 12.02 -20.60
CA MET A 174 1.57 12.68 -20.04
C MET A 174 0.41 11.70 -19.84
N SER A 175 0.69 10.48 -19.38
CA SER A 175 -0.30 9.41 -19.24
C SER A 175 -0.27 8.75 -17.88
N PHE A 176 -1.46 8.33 -17.41
CA PHE A 176 -1.58 7.45 -16.25
C PHE A 176 -1.10 6.05 -16.59
N MET A 177 -0.35 5.42 -15.67
CA MET A 177 0.12 4.05 -15.82
C MET A 177 0.32 3.38 -14.46
N TYR A 178 0.57 2.08 -14.47
CA TYR A 178 0.82 1.30 -13.26
C TYR A 178 2.29 0.91 -13.14
N ILE A 179 2.82 1.09 -11.93
CA ILE A 179 4.02 0.43 -11.47
C ILE A 179 3.61 -0.89 -10.83
N CYS A 180 4.04 -2.01 -11.41
CA CYS A 180 3.82 -3.35 -10.89
C CYS A 180 4.90 -4.31 -11.39
N LYS A 181 4.79 -5.59 -11.04
CA LYS A 181 5.73 -6.63 -11.50
C LYS A 181 5.82 -6.76 -13.03
N ASP A 182 4.73 -6.48 -13.75
CA ASP A 182 4.67 -6.67 -15.20
C ASP A 182 5.30 -5.50 -15.97
N THR A 183 5.33 -4.30 -15.36
CA THR A 183 5.84 -3.07 -15.99
C THR A 183 7.22 -2.67 -15.46
N PHE A 184 7.43 -2.75 -14.14
CA PHE A 184 8.68 -2.39 -13.47
C PHE A 184 9.05 -3.43 -12.38
N PRO A 185 9.36 -4.68 -12.76
CA PRO A 185 9.60 -5.79 -11.83
C PRO A 185 10.71 -5.54 -10.82
N ASP A 186 11.76 -4.83 -11.23
CA ASP A 186 12.97 -4.59 -10.46
C ASP A 186 12.92 -3.28 -9.66
N MET A 187 11.84 -2.51 -9.74
CA MET A 187 11.69 -1.32 -8.92
C MET A 187 11.42 -1.72 -7.45
N PRO A 188 12.13 -1.12 -6.47
CA PRO A 188 11.80 -1.27 -5.07
C PRO A 188 10.39 -0.76 -4.75
N LEU A 189 9.65 -1.49 -3.92
CA LEU A 189 8.30 -1.12 -3.45
C LEU A 189 8.25 0.29 -2.87
N ALA A 190 9.24 0.65 -2.04
CA ALA A 190 9.35 1.98 -1.45
C ALA A 190 9.46 3.07 -2.52
N ILE A 191 10.23 2.86 -3.58
CA ILE A 191 10.37 3.82 -4.66
C ILE A 191 9.07 3.94 -5.44
N GLY A 192 8.40 2.83 -5.77
CA GLY A 192 7.11 2.85 -6.46
C GLY A 192 6.02 3.57 -5.66
N ALA A 193 5.91 3.29 -4.36
CA ALA A 193 4.95 3.94 -3.47
C ALA A 193 5.20 5.46 -3.35
N ILE A 194 6.47 5.88 -3.30
CA ILE A 194 6.85 7.30 -3.31
C ILE A 194 6.56 7.96 -4.65
N ALA A 195 6.87 7.31 -5.77
CA ALA A 195 6.56 7.82 -7.11
C ALA A 195 5.06 8.15 -7.25
N SER A 196 4.20 7.29 -6.70
CA SER A 196 2.74 7.50 -6.65
C SER A 196 2.29 8.60 -5.69
N SER A 197 3.14 9.01 -4.76
CA SER A 197 2.90 10.08 -3.78
C SER A 197 3.66 11.38 -4.13
N SER A 198 4.35 11.43 -5.27
CA SER A 198 5.15 12.57 -5.72
C SER A 198 4.25 13.66 -6.29
N ILE A 199 3.48 14.32 -5.43
CA ILE A 199 2.60 15.43 -5.81
C ILE A 199 3.48 16.59 -6.31
N PRO A 200 3.27 17.10 -7.55
CA PRO A 200 4.04 18.22 -8.07
C PRO A 200 4.04 19.39 -7.10
N VAL A 201 5.16 20.12 -7.04
CA VAL A 201 5.41 21.23 -6.10
C VAL A 201 5.68 20.75 -4.66
N VAL A 202 5.03 19.68 -4.18
CA VAL A 202 5.23 19.16 -2.82
C VAL A 202 6.47 18.26 -2.75
N PHE A 203 6.52 17.21 -3.57
CA PHE A 203 7.62 16.25 -3.61
C PHE A 203 8.27 16.23 -5.01
N PRO A 204 9.58 15.96 -5.11
CA PRO A 204 10.23 15.84 -6.41
C PRO A 204 9.69 14.65 -7.20
N PRO A 205 9.64 14.73 -8.55
CA PRO A 205 9.31 13.61 -9.39
C PRO A 205 10.37 12.50 -9.26
N ILE A 206 9.96 11.24 -9.43
CA ILE A 206 10.86 10.08 -9.40
C ILE A 206 11.25 9.71 -10.82
N GLN A 207 12.54 9.78 -11.12
CA GLN A 207 13.07 9.32 -12.39
C GLN A 207 13.48 7.84 -12.31
N TRP A 208 12.99 7.01 -13.22
CA TRP A 208 13.35 5.60 -13.28
C TRP A 208 13.28 5.06 -14.71
N LYS A 209 14.37 4.46 -15.19
CA LYS A 209 14.46 3.82 -16.52
C LYS A 209 13.89 4.68 -17.68
N GLY A 210 14.15 5.99 -17.65
CA GLY A 210 13.69 6.90 -18.71
C GLY A 210 12.25 7.41 -18.53
N HIS A 211 11.56 7.05 -17.46
CA HIS A 211 10.28 7.63 -17.07
C HIS A 211 10.46 8.70 -15.99
N LEU A 212 9.52 9.65 -15.93
CA LEU A 212 9.49 10.70 -14.91
C LEU A 212 8.13 10.69 -14.21
N PHE A 213 8.07 9.99 -13.07
CA PHE A 213 6.84 9.73 -12.35
C PHE A 213 6.47 10.82 -11.36
N VAL A 214 5.18 11.12 -11.31
CA VAL A 214 4.52 11.93 -10.28
C VAL A 214 3.23 11.24 -9.81
N ASP A 215 2.60 11.83 -8.80
CA ASP A 215 1.36 11.33 -8.22
C ASP A 215 0.29 11.09 -9.31
N GLY A 216 -0.28 9.89 -9.29
CA GLY A 216 -1.27 9.45 -10.27
C GLY A 216 -2.56 10.26 -10.24
N GLY A 217 -2.88 10.89 -9.10
CA GLY A 217 -4.07 11.71 -8.92
C GLY A 217 -4.18 12.89 -9.89
N LEU A 218 -3.08 13.30 -10.54
CA LEU A 218 -3.09 14.30 -11.62
C LEU A 218 -3.80 13.83 -12.89
N ALA A 219 -3.76 12.52 -13.18
CA ALA A 219 -4.31 11.92 -14.39
C ALA A 219 -5.47 10.96 -14.10
N GLY A 220 -5.67 10.57 -12.83
CA GLY A 220 -6.77 9.75 -12.35
C GLY A 220 -6.56 9.27 -10.91
N ASN A 221 -7.58 9.39 -10.06
CA ASN A 221 -7.44 9.11 -8.63
C ASN A 221 -7.76 7.64 -8.24
N LEU A 222 -8.48 6.93 -9.12
CA LEU A 222 -8.82 5.52 -8.96
C LEU A 222 -8.08 4.68 -10.03
N PRO A 223 -7.21 3.77 -9.60
CA PRO A 223 -6.56 2.80 -10.47
C PRO A 223 -7.50 1.67 -10.90
#